data_AF-A0A7J2L6L6-F1
#
_entry.id   AF-A0A7J2L6L6-F1
#
_cell.length_a   1.000
_cell.length_b   1.000
_cell.length_c   1.000
_cell.angle_alpha   90.00
_cell.angle_beta   90.00
_cell.angle_gamma   90.00
#
_symmetry.space_group_name_H-M   'P 1'
#
loop_
_entity.id
_entity.type
_entity.pdbx_description
1 polymer ?
#
loop_
_entity_poly.entity_id
_entity_poly.type
_entity_poly.pdbx_seq_one_letter_code
_entity_poly.pdbx_strand_id
1 'polypeptide(L)'
;MFAKRISSDIAKRTFMRFVEEGLTTPNAIIRAGWDRLVNVLDSGGYVRYDFSTATNLLEIMKKLKKEYGDLENLHDKSSSPEDLERRLMEFKGIGPVCVNIFLRELRGIWKNARPKPCRIAVNVAKKIGLTDVEPYESQLVRIYLEYCKKKKCRDCPVRDFCKDKIS
;
A
#
# COMPACT_ATOMS: atom_id res chain seq x y z
N MET A 1 3.82 4.40 4.93
CA MET A 1 4.84 5.05 4.07
C MET A 1 4.25 5.74 2.81
N PHE A 2 3.15 5.23 2.22
CA PHE A 2 2.66 5.67 0.89
C PHE A 2 1.42 6.60 0.88
N ALA A 3 0.95 7.10 2.03
CA ALA A 3 -0.33 7.81 2.12
C ALA A 3 -0.26 9.34 1.82
N LYS A 4 0.93 9.90 1.56
CA LYS A 4 1.12 11.33 1.24
C LYS A 4 1.43 11.52 -0.25
N ARG A 5 1.20 12.72 -0.82
CA ARG A 5 1.54 13.06 -2.22
C ARG A 5 3.07 13.07 -2.41
N ILE A 6 3.63 11.88 -2.56
CA ILE A 6 5.04 11.61 -2.84
C ILE A 6 5.09 10.75 -4.09
N SER A 7 6.05 10.99 -4.98
CA SER A 7 6.17 10.18 -6.19
C SER A 7 6.53 8.73 -5.81
N SER A 8 6.07 7.77 -6.62
CA SER A 8 6.45 6.36 -6.46
C SER A 8 7.97 6.18 -6.46
N ASP A 9 8.70 7.00 -7.23
CA ASP A 9 10.15 6.94 -7.33
C ASP A 9 10.85 7.38 -6.05
N ILE A 10 10.37 8.44 -5.39
CA ILE A 10 10.89 8.86 -4.08
C ILE A 10 10.59 7.77 -3.05
N ALA A 11 9.37 7.25 -3.01
CA ALA A 11 9.01 6.18 -2.07
C ALA A 11 9.87 4.92 -2.26
N LYS A 12 10.12 4.51 -3.51
CA LYS A 12 10.99 3.38 -3.84
C LYS A 12 12.45 3.65 -3.43
N ARG A 13 12.98 4.83 -3.74
CA ARG A 13 14.35 5.22 -3.36
C ARG A 13 14.53 5.20 -1.85
N THR A 14 13.61 5.81 -1.11
CA THR A 14 13.63 5.79 0.36
C THR A 14 13.57 4.37 0.90
N PHE A 15 12.69 3.52 0.35
CA PHE A 15 12.65 2.11 0.76
C PHE A 15 14.00 1.41 0.55
N MET A 16 14.67 1.62 -0.59
CA MET A 16 16.01 1.07 -0.83
C MET A 16 17.03 1.56 0.21
N ARG A 17 16.97 2.83 0.62
CA ARG A 17 17.82 3.34 1.71
C ARG A 17 17.57 2.61 3.03
N PHE A 18 16.32 2.33 3.36
CA PHE A 18 16.00 1.53 4.55
C PHE A 18 16.58 0.11 4.48
N VAL A 19 16.58 -0.51 3.29
CA VAL A 19 17.18 -1.83 3.08
C VAL A 19 18.70 -1.78 3.24
N GLU A 20 19.37 -0.82 2.59
CA GLU A 20 20.83 -0.60 2.70
C GLU A 20 21.27 -0.38 4.15
N GLU A 21 20.43 0.29 4.93
CA GLU A 21 20.68 0.64 6.34
C GLU A 21 20.22 -0.45 7.34
N GLY A 22 19.69 -1.58 6.84
CA GLY A 22 19.21 -2.68 7.70
C GLY A 22 17.97 -2.35 8.53
N LEU A 23 17.20 -1.32 8.14
CA LEU A 23 16.03 -0.80 8.85
C LEU A 23 14.72 -1.44 8.38
N THR A 24 14.73 -2.76 8.13
CA THR A 24 13.58 -3.48 7.55
C THR A 24 12.72 -4.24 8.57
N THR A 25 13.11 -4.22 9.85
CA THR A 25 12.38 -4.91 10.92
C THR A 25 11.91 -3.94 12.00
N PRO A 26 10.81 -4.23 12.73
CA PRO A 26 10.35 -3.38 13.83
C PRO A 26 11.45 -3.11 14.86
N ASN A 27 12.21 -4.13 15.25
CA ASN A 27 13.31 -4.00 16.22
C ASN A 27 14.44 -3.11 15.69
N ALA A 28 14.84 -3.26 14.43
CA ALA A 28 15.88 -2.42 13.84
C ALA A 28 15.45 -0.95 13.80
N ILE A 29 14.21 -0.68 13.36
CA ILE A 29 13.65 0.67 13.32
C ILE A 29 13.56 1.28 14.72
N ILE A 30 13.08 0.54 15.72
CA ILE A 30 12.97 1.03 17.10
C ILE A 30 14.35 1.36 17.67
N ARG A 31 15.34 0.48 17.46
CA ARG A 31 16.72 0.68 17.96
C ARG A 31 17.43 1.85 17.28
N ALA A 32 17.20 2.05 15.99
CA ALA A 32 17.80 3.14 15.23
C ALA A 32 17.38 4.52 15.78
N GLY A 33 16.17 4.61 16.33
CA GLY A 33 15.67 5.84 16.93
C GLY A 33 15.30 6.90 15.89
N TRP A 34 14.84 8.04 16.38
CA TRP A 34 14.21 9.05 15.53
C TRP A 34 15.20 9.75 14.60
N ASP A 35 16.35 10.19 15.12
CA ASP A 35 17.36 10.92 14.34
C ASP A 35 17.87 10.10 13.15
N ARG A 36 18.14 8.81 13.35
CA ARG A 36 18.61 7.95 12.25
C ARG A 36 17.55 7.81 11.18
N LEU A 37 16.28 7.66 11.57
CA LEU A 37 15.18 7.55 10.60
C LEU A 37 14.98 8.83 9.81
N VAL A 38 15.10 10.00 10.44
CA VAL A 38 15.06 11.30 9.75
C VAL A 38 16.16 11.36 8.69
N ASN A 39 17.40 11.02 9.04
CA ASN A 39 18.53 11.03 8.09
C ASN A 39 18.29 10.11 6.89
N VAL A 40 17.77 8.89 7.13
CA VAL A 40 17.49 7.94 6.05
C VAL A 40 16.33 8.43 5.17
N LEU A 41 15.28 8.99 5.77
CA LEU A 41 14.16 9.57 5.04
C LEU A 41 14.60 10.77 4.18
N ASP A 42 15.41 11.67 4.73
CA ASP A 42 15.96 12.82 4.02
C ASP A 42 16.79 12.39 2.81
N SER A 43 17.70 11.43 3.00
CA SER A 43 18.51 10.84 1.91
C SER A 43 17.70 10.16 0.81
N GLY A 44 16.47 9.73 1.13
CA GLY A 44 15.52 9.14 0.20
C GLY A 44 14.67 10.17 -0.56
N GLY A 45 14.68 11.44 -0.15
CA GLY A 45 13.90 12.53 -0.74
C GLY A 45 12.62 12.87 0.01
N TYR A 46 12.49 12.45 1.27
CA TYR A 46 11.34 12.81 2.14
C TYR A 46 11.55 14.12 2.91
N VAL A 47 12.49 14.99 2.53
CA VAL A 47 12.88 16.26 3.20
C VAL A 47 11.73 17.06 3.83
N ARG A 48 10.57 17.17 3.16
CA ARG A 48 9.42 17.94 3.67
C ARG A 48 8.67 17.24 4.82
N TYR A 49 8.77 15.92 4.90
CA TYR A 49 7.93 15.05 5.73
C TYR A 49 8.73 14.06 6.57
N ASP A 50 10.06 14.11 6.54
CA ASP A 50 10.99 13.27 7.26
C ASP A 50 10.64 13.17 8.76
N PHE A 51 10.54 14.29 9.47
CA PHE A 51 10.21 14.33 10.90
C PHE A 51 8.90 13.63 11.21
N SER A 52 7.82 14.03 10.51
CA SER A 52 6.49 13.45 10.73
C SER A 52 6.43 11.96 10.36
N THR A 53 7.19 11.55 9.34
CA THR A 53 7.24 10.16 8.87
C THR A 53 8.04 9.31 9.84
N ALA A 54 9.17 9.80 10.35
CA ALA A 54 9.99 9.16 11.36
C ALA A 54 9.20 8.93 12.65
N THR A 55 8.51 9.97 13.15
CA THR A 55 7.65 9.87 14.34
C THR A 55 6.57 8.82 14.15
N ASN A 56 5.80 8.89 13.06
CA ASN A 56 4.73 7.92 12.80
C ASN A 56 5.29 6.50 12.64
N LEU A 57 6.41 6.32 11.94
CA LEU A 57 7.00 5.01 11.74
C LEU A 57 7.44 4.38 13.06
N LEU A 58 8.09 5.15 13.94
CA LEU A 58 8.45 4.67 15.28
C LEU A 58 7.24 4.31 16.12
N GLU A 59 6.19 5.14 16.13
CA GLU A 59 4.96 4.87 16.85
C GLU A 59 4.31 3.57 16.38
N ILE A 60 4.22 3.36 15.06
CA ILE A 60 3.68 2.12 14.46
C ILE A 60 4.51 0.91 14.89
N MET A 61 5.84 0.97 14.75
CA MET A 61 6.70 -0.18 15.08
C MET A 61 6.67 -0.50 16.57
N LYS A 62 6.65 0.50 17.44
CA LYS A 62 6.49 0.31 18.89
C LYS A 62 5.16 -0.33 19.23
N LYS A 63 4.05 0.16 18.66
CA LYS A 63 2.71 -0.41 18.87
C LYS A 63 2.66 -1.86 18.39
N LEU A 64 3.13 -2.13 17.17
CA LEU A 64 3.18 -3.47 16.59
C LEU A 64 3.96 -4.42 17.51
N LYS A 65 5.16 -4.02 17.92
CA LYS A 65 6.02 -4.86 18.75
C LYS A 65 5.41 -5.14 20.13
N LYS A 66 4.74 -4.15 20.72
CA LYS A 66 4.11 -4.24 22.04
C LYS A 66 2.86 -5.13 22.04
N GLU A 67 1.98 -4.98 21.06
CA GLU A 67 0.65 -5.62 21.08
C GLU A 67 0.64 -6.98 20.37
N TYR A 68 1.46 -7.12 19.35
CA TYR A 68 1.44 -8.27 18.44
C TYR A 68 2.81 -8.96 18.34
N GLY A 69 3.91 -8.24 18.51
CA GLY A 69 5.25 -8.77 18.31
C GLY A 69 5.72 -8.56 16.86
N ASP A 70 4.91 -9.00 15.90
CA ASP A 70 5.10 -8.85 14.47
C ASP A 70 3.74 -8.88 13.71
N LEU A 71 3.82 -8.80 12.39
CA LEU A 71 2.65 -8.78 11.50
C LEU A 71 1.98 -10.16 11.39
N GLU A 72 2.72 -11.26 11.49
CA GLU A 72 2.16 -12.63 11.47
C GLU A 72 1.25 -12.85 12.68
N ASN A 73 1.71 -12.49 13.88
CA ASN A 73 0.89 -12.56 15.09
C ASN A 73 -0.34 -11.65 15.05
N LEU A 74 -0.25 -10.48 14.39
CA LEU A 74 -1.41 -9.62 14.16
C LEU A 74 -2.44 -10.32 13.27
N HIS A 75 -1.98 -10.95 12.20
CA HIS A 75 -2.81 -11.73 11.29
C HIS A 75 -3.45 -12.93 12.00
N ASP A 76 -2.69 -13.69 12.77
CA ASP A 76 -3.18 -14.87 13.50
C ASP A 76 -4.22 -14.53 14.57
N LYS A 77 -4.06 -13.40 15.25
CA LYS A 77 -5.05 -12.88 16.22
C LYS A 77 -6.31 -12.30 15.56
N SER A 78 -6.31 -12.18 14.23
CA SER A 78 -7.47 -11.65 13.51
C SER A 78 -8.48 -12.76 13.22
N SER A 79 -9.73 -12.60 13.67
CA SER A 79 -10.77 -13.64 13.51
C SER A 79 -11.40 -13.67 12.12
N SER A 80 -11.35 -12.55 11.39
CA SER A 80 -11.92 -12.42 10.04
C SER A 80 -11.12 -11.41 9.20
N PRO A 81 -11.36 -11.33 7.89
CA PRO A 81 -10.83 -10.26 7.04
C PRO A 81 -11.14 -8.85 7.56
N GLU A 82 -12.37 -8.62 8.03
CA GLU A 82 -12.80 -7.34 8.59
C GLU A 82 -12.09 -7.03 9.92
N ASP A 83 -11.84 -8.05 10.74
CA ASP A 83 -11.06 -7.92 11.98
C ASP A 83 -9.61 -7.50 11.68
N LEU A 84 -9.01 -8.14 10.67
CA LEU A 84 -7.66 -7.82 10.19
C LEU A 84 -7.58 -6.39 9.66
N GLU A 85 -8.55 -5.98 8.83
CA GLU A 85 -8.62 -4.61 8.32
C GLU A 85 -8.73 -3.60 9.47
N ARG A 86 -9.62 -3.87 10.45
CA ARG A 86 -9.81 -2.99 11.61
C ARG A 86 -8.52 -2.83 12.41
N ARG A 87 -7.85 -3.93 12.77
CA ARG A 87 -6.60 -3.91 13.54
C ARG A 87 -5.48 -3.15 12.81
N LEU A 88 -5.36 -3.33 11.50
CA LEU A 88 -4.38 -2.57 10.70
C LEU A 88 -4.70 -1.06 10.67
N MET A 89 -5.98 -0.67 10.67
CA MET A 89 -6.39 0.73 10.73
C MET A 89 -6.20 1.37 12.12
N GLU A 90 -5.96 0.60 13.17
CA GLU A 90 -5.64 1.13 14.51
C GLU A 90 -4.21 1.73 14.58
N PHE A 91 -3.38 1.50 13.57
CA PHE A 91 -2.08 2.16 13.45
C PHE A 91 -2.24 3.56 12.88
N LYS A 92 -1.68 4.54 13.60
CA LYS A 92 -1.76 5.95 13.21
C LYS A 92 -1.24 6.18 11.79
N GLY A 93 -2.05 6.84 10.96
CA GLY A 93 -1.70 7.14 9.58
C GLY A 93 -1.90 5.97 8.61
N ILE A 94 -2.43 4.83 9.06
CA ILE A 94 -2.89 3.74 8.20
C ILE A 94 -4.40 3.87 8.00
N GLY A 95 -4.80 4.27 6.79
CA GLY A 95 -6.21 4.37 6.40
C GLY A 95 -6.68 3.20 5.54
N PRO A 96 -7.99 3.15 5.21
CA PRO A 96 -8.60 2.02 4.50
C PRO A 96 -7.97 1.76 3.13
N VAL A 97 -7.52 2.82 2.42
CA VAL A 97 -6.82 2.67 1.14
C VAL A 97 -5.47 1.98 1.32
N CYS A 98 -4.73 2.32 2.38
CA CYS A 98 -3.43 1.72 2.65
C CYS A 98 -3.58 0.25 3.03
N VAL A 99 -4.58 -0.07 3.87
CA VAL A 99 -4.91 -1.45 4.25
C VAL A 99 -5.33 -2.27 3.04
N ASN A 100 -6.21 -1.73 2.18
CA ASN A 100 -6.67 -2.41 0.98
C ASN A 100 -5.51 -2.76 0.04
N ILE A 101 -4.59 -1.81 -0.22
CA ILE A 101 -3.40 -2.07 -1.03
C ILE A 101 -2.50 -3.12 -0.38
N PHE A 102 -2.24 -3.00 0.92
CA PHE A 102 -1.36 -3.93 1.64
C PHE A 102 -1.90 -5.36 1.62
N LEU A 103 -3.18 -5.55 2.00
CA LEU A 103 -3.79 -6.87 2.06
C LEU A 103 -4.04 -7.46 0.67
N ARG A 104 -4.22 -6.64 -0.37
CA ARG A 104 -4.34 -7.13 -1.75
C ARG A 104 -3.11 -7.91 -2.17
N GLU A 105 -1.91 -7.43 -1.82
CA GLU A 105 -0.65 -8.10 -2.15
C GLU A 105 -0.42 -9.38 -1.32
N LEU A 106 -1.18 -9.58 -0.24
CA LEU A 106 -1.11 -10.75 0.63
C LEU A 106 -2.22 -11.78 0.38
N ARG A 107 -3.06 -11.56 -0.64
CA ARG A 107 -4.08 -12.53 -1.07
C ARG A 107 -3.43 -13.88 -1.40
N GLY A 108 -4.00 -14.96 -0.87
CA GLY A 108 -3.47 -16.32 -1.03
C GLY A 108 -2.27 -16.66 -0.14
N ILE A 109 -1.67 -15.67 0.54
CA ILE A 109 -0.62 -15.87 1.53
C ILE A 109 -1.24 -15.91 2.94
N TRP A 110 -1.99 -14.87 3.28
CA TRP A 110 -2.71 -14.77 4.55
C TRP A 110 -4.17 -15.15 4.37
N LYS A 111 -4.67 -16.08 5.18
CA LYS A 111 -6.08 -16.57 5.12
C LYS A 111 -7.13 -15.45 5.17
N ASN A 112 -6.83 -14.38 5.92
CA ASN A 112 -7.72 -13.24 6.15
C ASN A 112 -7.42 -12.04 5.23
N ALA A 113 -6.38 -12.10 4.38
CA ALA A 113 -6.06 -11.03 3.45
C ALA A 113 -6.97 -11.09 2.21
N ARG A 114 -8.26 -10.79 2.42
CA ARG A 114 -9.30 -10.78 1.38
C ARG A 114 -10.03 -9.44 1.35
N PRO A 115 -9.30 -8.31 1.15
CA PRO A 115 -9.95 -7.02 1.10
C PRO A 115 -10.82 -6.95 -0.15
N LYS A 116 -11.96 -6.24 -0.09
CA LYS A 116 -12.81 -6.04 -1.27
C LYS A 116 -12.05 -5.31 -2.37
N PRO A 117 -12.21 -5.70 -3.66
CA PRO A 117 -11.58 -4.97 -4.75
C PRO A 117 -11.93 -3.49 -4.74
N CYS A 118 -10.92 -2.65 -4.96
CA CYS A 118 -11.11 -1.22 -4.96
C CYS A 118 -12.07 -0.79 -6.09
N ARG A 119 -12.84 0.27 -5.83
CA ARG A 119 -13.87 0.77 -6.76
C ARG A 119 -13.31 1.09 -8.16
N ILE A 120 -12.05 1.52 -8.24
CA ILE A 120 -11.38 1.81 -9.52
C ILE A 120 -11.29 0.52 -10.36
N ALA A 121 -10.79 -0.57 -9.78
CA ALA A 121 -10.65 -1.84 -10.48
C ALA A 121 -12.01 -2.40 -10.91
N VAL A 122 -12.99 -2.38 -10.01
CA VAL A 122 -14.36 -2.83 -10.30
C VAL A 122 -14.97 -2.03 -11.48
N ASN A 123 -14.74 -0.72 -11.52
CA ASN A 123 -15.27 0.11 -12.61
C ASN A 123 -14.59 -0.18 -13.95
N VAL A 124 -13.28 -0.42 -13.96
CA VAL A 124 -12.58 -0.81 -15.19
C VAL A 124 -13.03 -2.20 -15.64
N ALA A 125 -13.15 -3.16 -14.73
CA ALA A 125 -13.63 -4.51 -15.02
C ALA A 125 -15.02 -4.48 -15.67
N LYS A 126 -15.95 -3.68 -15.13
CA LYS A 126 -17.28 -3.48 -15.72
C LYS A 126 -17.24 -2.95 -17.15
N LYS A 127 -16.36 -1.98 -17.44
CA LYS A 127 -16.20 -1.40 -18.79
C LYS A 127 -15.73 -2.44 -19.82
N ILE A 128 -14.89 -3.39 -19.39
CA ILE A 128 -14.32 -4.42 -20.27
C ILE A 128 -15.07 -5.77 -20.20
N GLY A 129 -16.15 -5.85 -19.42
CA GLY A 129 -16.94 -7.07 -19.26
C GLY A 129 -16.27 -8.16 -18.41
N LEU A 130 -15.26 -7.83 -17.61
CA LEU A 130 -14.59 -8.77 -16.71
C LEU A 130 -15.41 -8.94 -15.42
N THR A 131 -15.73 -10.19 -15.08
CA THR A 131 -16.52 -10.54 -13.89
C THR A 131 -15.66 -10.82 -12.66
N ASP A 132 -14.54 -11.52 -12.84
CA ASP A 132 -13.59 -11.78 -11.76
C ASP A 132 -12.52 -10.69 -11.69
N VAL A 133 -12.58 -9.89 -10.62
CA VAL A 133 -11.75 -8.68 -10.45
C VAL A 133 -10.49 -8.96 -9.64
N GLU A 134 -10.56 -9.88 -8.67
CA GLU A 134 -9.51 -10.04 -7.65
C GLU A 134 -8.13 -10.39 -8.23
N PRO A 135 -7.99 -11.31 -9.20
CA PRO A 135 -6.69 -11.67 -9.76
C PRO A 135 -6.07 -10.55 -10.61
N TYR A 136 -6.90 -9.64 -11.13
CA TYR A 136 -6.49 -8.62 -12.09
C TYR A 136 -6.53 -7.20 -11.51
N GLU A 137 -6.79 -7.07 -10.22
CA GLU A 137 -7.08 -5.78 -9.59
C GLU A 137 -5.97 -4.74 -9.83
N SER A 138 -4.71 -5.11 -9.63
CA SER A 138 -3.56 -4.22 -9.84
C SER A 138 -3.45 -3.74 -11.29
N GLN A 139 -3.68 -4.63 -12.26
CA GLN A 139 -3.65 -4.36 -13.69
C GLN A 139 -4.80 -3.42 -14.07
N LEU A 140 -6.00 -3.66 -13.53
CA LEU A 140 -7.17 -2.81 -13.76
C LEU A 140 -6.96 -1.39 -13.20
N VAL A 141 -6.35 -1.26 -12.02
CA VAL A 141 -5.97 0.06 -11.46
C VAL A 141 -4.95 0.75 -12.36
N ARG A 142 -3.94 0.04 -12.87
CA ARG A 142 -2.95 0.60 -13.80
C ARG A 142 -3.59 1.09 -15.09
N ILE A 143 -4.48 0.30 -15.69
CA ILE A 143 -5.24 0.71 -16.88
C ILE A 143 -5.98 2.04 -16.62
N TYR A 144 -6.62 2.18 -15.46
CA TYR A 144 -7.28 3.43 -15.10
C TYR A 144 -6.32 4.61 -15.01
N LEU A 145 -5.21 4.47 -14.26
CA LEU A 145 -4.27 5.56 -13.98
C LEU A 145 -3.51 6.01 -15.24
N GLU A 146 -3.12 5.05 -16.08
CA GLU A 146 -2.30 5.28 -17.27
C GLU A 146 -3.15 5.74 -18.47
N TYR A 147 -4.37 5.21 -18.61
CA TYR A 147 -5.21 5.43 -19.80
C TYR A 147 -6.54 6.11 -19.49
N CYS A 148 -7.44 5.48 -18.71
CA CYS A 148 -8.81 6.00 -18.54
C CYS A 148 -8.85 7.41 -17.95
N LYS A 149 -8.06 7.66 -16.90
CA LYS A 149 -7.98 8.96 -16.21
C LYS A 149 -7.45 10.06 -17.14
N LYS A 150 -6.58 9.70 -18.09
CA LYS A 150 -5.96 10.61 -19.06
C LYS A 150 -6.71 10.67 -20.39
N LYS A 151 -7.85 9.99 -20.52
CA LYS A 151 -8.64 9.85 -21.76
C LYS A 151 -7.84 9.30 -22.95
N LYS A 152 -6.82 8.48 -22.72
CA LYS A 152 -6.02 7.83 -23.77
C LYS A 152 -6.66 6.55 -24.29
N CYS A 153 -7.90 6.64 -24.79
CA CYS A 153 -8.65 5.46 -25.24
C CYS A 153 -8.01 4.75 -26.44
N ARG A 154 -7.39 5.50 -27.36
CA ARG A 154 -6.76 4.97 -28.58
C ARG A 154 -5.58 4.06 -28.28
N ASP A 155 -4.79 4.40 -27.26
CA ASP A 155 -3.58 3.66 -26.86
C ASP A 155 -3.86 2.60 -25.77
N CYS A 156 -5.12 2.46 -25.34
CA CYS A 156 -5.46 1.58 -24.23
C CYS A 156 -5.31 0.11 -24.63
N PRO A 157 -4.55 -0.72 -23.89
CA PRO A 157 -4.28 -2.11 -24.27
C PRO A 157 -5.52 -3.01 -24.25
N VAL A 158 -6.61 -2.56 -23.61
CA VAL A 158 -7.89 -3.28 -23.53
C VAL A 158 -9.01 -2.54 -24.27
N ARG A 159 -8.66 -1.66 -25.21
CA ARG A 159 -9.62 -0.83 -25.97
C ARG A 159 -10.70 -1.66 -26.64
N ASP A 160 -10.33 -2.79 -27.26
CA ASP A 160 -11.25 -3.60 -28.05
C ASP A 160 -12.39 -4.19 -27.23
N PHE A 161 -12.12 -4.46 -25.95
CA PHE A 161 -13.09 -4.96 -24.98
C PHE A 161 -13.88 -3.86 -24.29
N CYS A 162 -13.47 -2.59 -24.40
CA CYS A 162 -14.06 -1.48 -23.66
C CYS A 162 -15.37 -1.00 -24.30
N LYS A 163 -16.47 -1.04 -23.53
CA LYS A 163 -17.80 -0.56 -23.92
C LYS A 163 -17.89 0.97 -24.05
N ASP A 164 -16.99 1.70 -23.38
CA ASP A 164 -16.96 3.18 -23.36
C ASP A 164 -15.88 3.76 -24.28
N LYS A 165 -15.42 3.01 -25.30
CA LYS A 165 -14.33 3.44 -26.16
C LYS A 165 -14.74 4.71 -26.94
N ILE A 166 -13.94 5.76 -26.77
CA ILE A 166 -14.03 6.99 -27.58
C ILE A 166 -13.15 6.78 -28.82
N SER A 167 -13.59 7.33 -29.96
CA SER A 167 -12.94 7.24 -31.27
C SER A 167 -11.52 7.80 -31.29
#